data_AF-A0A5R8M239-F1
#
_entry.id   AF-A0A5R8M239-F1
#
_cell.length_a   1.000
_cell.length_b   1.000
_cell.length_c   1.000
_cell.angle_alpha   90.00
_cell.angle_beta   90.00
_cell.angle_gamma   90.00
#
_symmetry.space_group_name_H-M   'P 1'
#
loop_
_entity.id
_entity.type
_entity.pdbx_description
1 polymer ?
#
loop_
_entity_poly.entity_id
_entity_poly.type
_entity_poly.pdbx_seq_one_letter_code
_entity_poly.pdbx_strand_id
1 'polypeptide(L)'
;MGHETRISHREIKKPFWKSWKFWLLIVAIIILAKGAISCTNYLFSEPAAPSTKIYKLNSDKSVKAMLKHYEPDLKVTEVGGVYDDPKSKTVLVTIKEDSGVDDKYAVKTMHADIASVWKAFKKSKGNDFANIAVMVTYPFDDAGGNTHQLKAMTADLDGSRLNDLNLEGFSDRNVSAFATEYWQRNDMPSIK
;
A
#
# COMPACT_ATOMS: atom_id res chain seq x y z
N MET A 1 66.34 -61.81 -28.68
CA MET A 1 65.05 -62.54 -28.65
C MET A 1 64.04 -61.68 -27.92
N GLY A 2 62.89 -61.43 -28.54
CA GLY A 2 61.67 -60.83 -27.96
C GLY A 2 61.69 -59.30 -27.89
N HIS A 3 60.63 -58.58 -28.25
CA HIS A 3 59.34 -58.91 -28.84
C HIS A 3 58.80 -57.62 -29.45
N GLU A 4 58.34 -57.68 -30.70
CA GLU A 4 57.48 -56.64 -31.26
C GLU A 4 56.14 -56.63 -30.51
N THR A 5 55.60 -55.47 -30.19
CA THR A 5 54.17 -55.30 -29.96
C THR A 5 53.64 -54.06 -30.68
N ARG A 6 52.92 -54.36 -31.75
CA ARG A 6 52.12 -53.46 -32.58
C ARG A 6 50.94 -52.94 -31.75
N ILE A 7 50.88 -51.63 -31.48
CA ILE A 7 49.73 -51.01 -30.81
C ILE A 7 48.91 -50.22 -31.83
N SER A 8 47.65 -50.65 -31.93
CA SER A 8 46.51 -50.11 -32.66
C SER A 8 46.34 -48.60 -32.54
N HIS A 9 46.29 -47.91 -33.69
CA HIS A 9 45.88 -46.50 -33.80
C HIS A 9 44.36 -46.41 -33.59
N ARG A 10 43.94 -46.09 -32.36
CA ARG A 10 42.55 -45.68 -32.05
C ARG A 10 42.31 -44.27 -32.59
N GLU A 11 41.26 -44.11 -33.39
CA GLU A 11 40.77 -42.81 -33.83
C GLU A 11 40.51 -41.89 -32.63
N ILE A 12 41.15 -40.72 -32.63
CA ILE A 12 40.96 -39.69 -31.60
C ILE A 12 39.56 -39.09 -31.82
N LYS A 13 38.61 -39.46 -30.95
CA LYS A 13 37.28 -38.85 -30.92
C LYS A 13 37.42 -37.33 -30.81
N LYS A 14 36.76 -36.60 -31.72
CA LYS A 14 36.78 -35.13 -31.75
C LYS A 14 36.41 -34.57 -30.36
N PRO A 15 37.12 -33.54 -29.87
CA PRO A 15 36.86 -32.99 -28.55
C PRO A 15 35.43 -32.49 -28.44
N PHE A 16 34.76 -32.87 -27.34
CA PHE A 16 33.33 -32.67 -27.12
C PHE A 16 32.86 -31.20 -27.18
N TRP A 17 33.78 -30.25 -26.99
CA TRP A 17 33.55 -28.80 -27.05
C TRP A 17 33.30 -28.28 -28.47
N LYS A 18 33.61 -29.07 -29.52
CA LYS A 18 33.27 -28.74 -30.93
C LYS A 18 31.85 -29.13 -31.31
N SER A 19 31.11 -29.84 -30.45
CA SER A 19 29.71 -30.18 -30.71
C SER A 19 28.81 -28.99 -30.45
N TRP A 20 27.95 -28.63 -31.40
CA TRP A 20 26.95 -27.56 -31.23
C TRP A 20 26.02 -27.81 -30.02
N LYS A 21 25.80 -29.08 -29.66
CA LYS A 21 25.03 -29.47 -28.47
C LYS A 21 25.66 -28.98 -27.16
N PHE A 22 26.98 -28.84 -27.10
CA PHE A 22 27.69 -28.30 -25.93
C PHE A 22 27.38 -26.81 -25.73
N TRP A 23 27.37 -26.03 -26.82
CA TRP A 23 27.08 -24.60 -26.77
C TRP A 23 25.62 -24.30 -26.43
N LEU A 24 24.66 -25.10 -26.91
CA LEU A 24 23.25 -24.96 -26.52
C LEU A 24 23.05 -25.17 -25.01
N LEU A 25 23.77 -26.12 -24.42
CA LEU A 25 23.69 -26.42 -22.99
C LEU A 25 24.28 -25.28 -22.13
N ILE A 26 25.39 -24.67 -22.57
CA ILE A 26 25.96 -23.48 -21.93
C ILE A 26 24.99 -22.29 -21.98
N VAL A 27 24.37 -22.03 -23.14
CA VAL A 27 23.40 -20.93 -23.27
C VAL A 27 22.18 -21.15 -22.38
N ALA A 28 21.69 -22.39 -22.27
CA ALA A 28 20.59 -22.73 -21.36
C ALA A 28 20.95 -22.48 -19.89
N ILE A 29 22.18 -22.83 -19.46
CA ILE A 29 22.67 -22.55 -18.10
C ILE A 29 22.73 -21.04 -17.84
N ILE A 30 23.21 -20.24 -18.81
CA ILE A 30 23.30 -18.78 -18.66
C ILE A 30 21.90 -18.14 -18.55
N ILE A 31 20.92 -18.61 -19.32
CA ILE A 31 19.53 -18.11 -19.27
C ILE A 31 18.88 -18.48 -17.93
N LEU A 32 19.07 -19.72 -17.45
CA LEU A 32 18.57 -20.14 -16.13
C LEU A 32 19.23 -19.36 -14.98
N ALA A 33 20.54 -19.09 -15.07
CA ALA A 33 21.25 -18.28 -14.08
C ALA A 33 20.75 -16.82 -14.07
N LYS A 34 20.45 -16.22 -15.22
CA LYS A 34 19.87 -14.87 -15.30
C LYS A 34 18.42 -14.80 -14.81
N GLY A 35 17.63 -15.86 -15.03
CA GLY A 35 16.27 -15.97 -14.51
C GLY A 35 16.21 -16.08 -12.98
N ALA A 36 17.15 -16.82 -12.36
CA ALA A 36 17.22 -16.97 -10.91
C ALA A 36 17.58 -15.67 -10.17
N ILE A 37 18.41 -14.81 -10.78
CA ILE A 37 18.83 -13.54 -10.15
C ILE A 37 17.68 -12.51 -10.11
N SER A 38 16.67 -12.61 -10.99
CA SER A 38 15.50 -11.71 -10.93
C SER A 38 14.48 -12.08 -9.84
N CYS A 39 14.42 -13.35 -9.40
CA CYS A 39 13.45 -13.77 -8.39
C CYS A 39 13.97 -13.67 -6.94
N THR A 40 15.29 -13.66 -6.71
CA THR A 40 15.85 -13.56 -5.35
C THR A 40 15.89 -12.14 -4.80
N ASN A 41 15.97 -11.12 -5.66
CA ASN A 41 15.94 -9.73 -5.21
C ASN A 41 14.55 -9.29 -4.70
N TYR A 42 13.46 -9.93 -5.15
CA TYR A 42 12.11 -9.64 -4.64
C TYR A 42 11.75 -10.43 -3.37
N LEU A 43 12.39 -11.57 -3.11
CA LEU A 43 12.08 -12.42 -1.95
C LEU A 43 12.93 -12.12 -0.70
N PHE A 44 14.06 -11.42 -0.86
CA PHE A 44 14.96 -11.04 0.25
C PHE A 44 15.27 -9.55 0.30
N SER A 45 14.48 -8.71 -0.38
CA SER A 45 14.48 -7.29 -0.04
C SER A 45 13.86 -7.16 1.34
N GLU A 46 14.73 -7.09 2.36
CA GLU A 46 14.38 -6.55 3.66
C GLU A 46 13.62 -5.23 3.39
N PRO A 47 12.37 -5.09 3.86
CA PRO A 47 11.63 -3.85 3.62
C PRO A 47 12.52 -2.73 4.13
N ALA A 48 12.78 -1.74 3.27
CA ALA A 48 13.62 -0.61 3.65
C ALA A 48 13.19 -0.14 5.04
N ALA A 49 14.14 -0.14 5.99
CA ALA A 49 13.87 0.27 7.36
C ALA A 49 13.03 1.55 7.30
N PRO A 50 11.84 1.59 7.95
CA PRO A 50 10.89 2.65 7.72
C PRO A 50 11.59 3.97 7.96
N SER A 51 11.75 4.75 6.88
CA SER A 51 12.29 6.09 6.95
C SER A 51 11.43 6.84 7.96
N THR A 52 11.99 7.13 9.14
CA THR A 52 11.34 7.89 10.22
C THR A 52 11.31 9.37 9.86
N LYS A 53 10.87 9.70 8.65
CA LYS A 53 10.63 11.06 8.22
C LYS A 53 9.42 11.56 8.99
N ILE A 54 9.66 12.26 10.09
CA ILE A 54 8.61 12.89 10.86
C ILE A 54 8.14 14.12 10.09
N TYR A 55 6.89 14.09 9.60
CA TYR A 55 6.27 15.20 8.90
C TYR A 55 5.86 16.26 9.91
N LYS A 56 6.27 17.52 9.70
CA LYS A 56 5.71 18.65 10.45
C LYS A 56 4.31 18.95 9.90
N LEU A 57 3.27 18.52 10.62
CA LEU A 57 1.87 18.68 10.21
C LEU A 57 1.34 20.07 10.58
N ASN A 58 1.76 21.08 9.83
CA ASN A 58 1.42 22.50 10.04
C ASN A 58 0.83 23.18 8.79
N SER A 59 0.44 22.40 7.79
CA SER A 59 -0.21 22.90 6.57
C SER A 59 -0.91 21.75 5.84
N ASP A 60 -1.90 22.07 5.01
CA ASP A 60 -2.56 21.08 4.15
C ASP A 60 -1.56 20.36 3.26
N LYS A 61 -0.55 21.09 2.75
CA LYS A 61 0.51 20.53 1.89
C LYS A 61 1.34 19.47 2.62
N SER A 62 1.68 19.70 3.89
CA SER A 62 2.47 18.73 4.64
C SER A 62 1.64 17.52 5.06
N VAL A 63 0.35 17.68 5.36
CA VAL A 63 -0.58 16.57 5.56
C VAL A 63 -0.76 15.74 4.28
N LYS A 64 -1.01 16.36 3.13
CA LYS A 64 -1.08 15.65 1.84
C LYS A 64 0.20 14.87 1.53
N ALA A 65 1.36 15.48 1.77
CA ALA A 65 2.66 14.83 1.56
C ALA A 65 2.89 13.65 2.52
N MET A 66 2.38 13.75 3.75
CA MET A 66 2.43 12.68 4.75
C MET A 66 1.54 11.51 4.33
N LEU A 67 0.28 11.78 3.96
CA LEU A 67 -0.66 10.75 3.52
C LEU A 67 -0.13 10.01 2.29
N LYS A 68 0.38 10.74 1.28
CA LYS A 68 0.99 10.14 0.09
C LYS A 68 2.20 9.26 0.40
N HIS A 69 2.93 9.54 1.49
CA HIS A 69 4.09 8.75 1.85
C HIS A 69 3.73 7.46 2.56
N TYR A 70 2.80 7.53 3.53
CA TYR A 70 2.43 6.36 4.33
C TYR A 70 1.35 5.50 3.69
N GLU A 71 0.46 6.09 2.91
CA GLU A 71 -0.72 5.47 2.35
C GLU A 71 -0.89 5.96 0.88
N PRO A 72 0.04 5.59 -0.03
CA PRO A 72 0.10 6.14 -1.39
C PRO A 72 -1.12 5.84 -2.26
N ASP A 73 -1.87 4.81 -1.91
CA ASP A 73 -3.06 4.35 -2.64
C ASP A 73 -4.34 5.10 -2.23
N LEU A 74 -4.31 5.87 -1.13
CA LEU A 74 -5.45 6.70 -0.70
C LEU A 74 -5.74 7.78 -1.74
N LYS A 75 -6.99 7.82 -2.21
CA LYS A 75 -7.50 8.80 -3.17
C LYS A 75 -7.92 10.10 -2.48
N VAL A 76 -6.95 10.78 -1.87
CA VAL A 76 -7.16 12.06 -1.20
C VAL A 76 -7.42 13.16 -2.23
N THR A 77 -8.62 13.74 -2.22
CA THR A 77 -9.00 14.85 -3.11
C THR A 77 -8.72 16.21 -2.47
N GLU A 78 -9.00 16.33 -1.18
CA GLU A 78 -8.90 17.58 -0.44
C GLU A 78 -8.31 17.36 0.95
N VAL A 79 -7.55 18.35 1.41
CA VAL A 79 -7.17 18.49 2.81
C VAL A 79 -7.36 19.96 3.13
N GLY A 80 -8.07 20.25 4.22
CA GLY A 80 -8.22 21.58 4.76
C GLY A 80 -8.06 21.56 6.26
N GLY A 81 -7.25 22.44 6.81
CA GLY A 81 -7.01 22.47 8.25
C GLY A 81 -6.70 23.86 8.80
N VAL A 82 -6.75 23.94 10.12
CA VAL A 82 -6.33 25.09 10.91
C VAL A 82 -5.14 24.64 11.75
N TYR A 83 -3.98 25.29 11.59
CA TYR A 83 -2.71 24.80 12.14
C TYR A 83 -2.01 25.77 13.11
N ASP A 84 -2.51 27.00 13.21
CA ASP A 84 -1.82 28.11 13.86
C ASP A 84 -1.75 27.97 15.38
N ASP A 85 -2.79 27.42 16.01
CA ASP A 85 -2.83 27.16 17.45
C ASP A 85 -2.69 25.65 17.75
N PRO A 86 -1.59 25.22 18.41
CA PRO A 86 -1.41 23.85 18.89
C PRO A 86 -2.57 23.25 19.69
N LYS A 87 -3.37 24.07 20.37
CA LYS A 87 -4.50 23.59 21.19
C LYS A 87 -5.80 23.42 20.41
N SER A 88 -5.89 24.00 19.20
CA SER A 88 -7.08 23.95 18.36
C SER A 88 -6.76 23.49 16.95
N LYS A 89 -5.68 22.74 16.75
CA LYS A 89 -5.31 22.22 15.44
C LYS A 89 -6.40 21.28 14.95
N THR A 90 -6.94 21.55 13.78
CA THR A 90 -7.93 20.68 13.15
C THR A 90 -7.55 20.40 11.72
N VAL A 91 -8.00 19.25 11.22
CA VAL A 91 -7.82 18.87 9.82
C VAL A 91 -9.01 18.06 9.33
N LEU A 92 -9.45 18.37 8.13
CA LEU A 92 -10.38 17.59 7.32
C LEU A 92 -9.61 16.95 6.18
N VAL A 93 -9.74 15.63 6.03
CA VAL A 93 -9.23 14.87 4.90
C VAL A 93 -10.41 14.33 4.10
N THR A 94 -10.52 14.72 2.83
CA THR A 94 -11.55 14.20 1.93
C THR A 94 -10.96 13.11 1.04
N ILE A 95 -11.58 11.94 1.07
CA ILE A 95 -11.22 10.77 0.28
C ILE A 95 -12.34 10.49 -0.71
N LYS A 96 -11.98 10.19 -1.95
CA LYS A 96 -12.93 9.81 -3.00
C LYS A 96 -12.86 8.32 -3.25
N GLU A 97 -13.99 7.65 -3.10
CA GLU A 97 -14.18 6.27 -3.52
C GLU A 97 -14.79 6.17 -4.92
N ASP A 98 -14.54 5.04 -5.58
CA ASP A 98 -15.03 4.73 -6.92
C ASP A 98 -16.06 3.58 -6.89
N SER A 99 -17.02 3.59 -7.82
CA SER A 99 -18.11 2.63 -7.93
C SER A 99 -17.69 1.47 -8.83
N GLY A 100 -16.87 0.56 -8.30
CA GLY A 100 -16.47 -0.65 -9.01
C GLY A 100 -17.01 -1.95 -8.41
N VAL A 101 -17.71 -1.86 -7.29
CA VAL A 101 -17.92 -2.96 -6.33
C VAL A 101 -19.30 -2.85 -5.69
N ASP A 102 -19.78 -3.92 -5.06
CA ASP A 102 -21.02 -3.87 -4.30
C ASP A 102 -20.91 -2.94 -3.08
N ASP A 103 -22.04 -2.36 -2.67
CA ASP A 103 -22.07 -1.33 -1.61
C ASP A 103 -21.51 -1.83 -0.27
N LYS A 104 -21.63 -3.13 0.04
CA LYS A 104 -21.09 -3.68 1.29
C LYS A 104 -19.57 -3.71 1.26
N TYR A 105 -18.99 -4.07 0.12
CA TYR A 105 -17.56 -3.96 -0.09
C TYR A 105 -17.10 -2.49 -0.08
N ALA A 106 -17.86 -1.58 -0.69
CA ALA A 106 -17.56 -0.14 -0.68
C ALA A 106 -17.52 0.43 0.75
N VAL A 107 -18.49 0.12 1.61
CA VAL A 107 -18.44 0.57 3.02
C VAL A 107 -17.18 0.03 3.72
N LYS A 108 -16.73 -1.18 3.35
CA LYS A 108 -15.54 -1.78 3.96
C LYS A 108 -14.28 -1.04 3.53
N THR A 109 -14.18 -0.66 2.26
CA THR A 109 -13.04 0.16 1.78
C THR A 109 -13.06 1.54 2.42
N MET A 110 -14.22 2.19 2.57
CA MET A 110 -14.35 3.46 3.29
C MET A 110 -13.82 3.37 4.73
N HIS A 111 -14.17 2.31 5.45
CA HIS A 111 -13.63 2.04 6.79
C HIS A 111 -12.11 1.83 6.75
N ALA A 112 -11.61 1.07 5.79
CA ALA A 112 -10.18 0.84 5.64
C ALA A 112 -9.42 2.14 5.36
N ASP A 113 -9.98 3.01 4.51
CA ASP A 113 -9.42 4.30 4.14
C ASP A 113 -9.33 5.25 5.34
N ILE A 114 -10.40 5.33 6.14
CA ILE A 114 -10.41 6.09 7.40
C ILE A 114 -9.35 5.55 8.36
N ALA A 115 -9.28 4.23 8.53
CA ALA A 115 -8.29 3.60 9.39
C ALA A 115 -6.85 3.89 8.92
N SER A 116 -6.60 3.88 7.60
CA SER A 116 -5.31 4.24 7.00
C SER A 116 -4.92 5.68 7.29
N VAL A 117 -5.86 6.64 7.18
CA VAL A 117 -5.60 8.03 7.60
C VAL A 117 -5.16 8.09 9.05
N TRP A 118 -5.91 7.50 9.98
CA TRP A 118 -5.55 7.53 11.40
C TRP A 118 -4.20 6.87 11.68
N LYS A 119 -3.89 5.74 11.03
CA LYS A 119 -2.58 5.08 11.11
C LYS A 119 -1.47 6.00 10.61
N ALA A 120 -1.68 6.72 9.51
CA ALA A 120 -0.71 7.67 8.97
C ALA A 120 -0.46 8.86 9.93
N PHE A 121 -1.52 9.40 10.53
CA PHE A 121 -1.42 10.42 11.57
C PHE A 121 -0.67 9.92 12.81
N LYS A 122 -0.96 8.70 13.28
CA LYS A 122 -0.24 8.07 14.40
C LYS A 122 1.24 7.89 14.09
N LYS A 123 1.59 7.36 12.91
CA LYS A 123 3.00 7.22 12.44
C LYS A 123 3.71 8.58 12.41
N SER A 124 2.98 9.65 12.14
CA SER A 124 3.48 11.03 12.03
C SER A 124 3.44 11.83 13.33
N LYS A 125 3.02 11.23 14.45
CA LYS A 125 2.83 11.92 15.74
C LYS A 125 1.82 13.08 15.68
N GLY A 126 0.74 12.92 14.91
CA GLY A 126 -0.35 13.90 14.82
C GLY A 126 -1.33 13.87 16.01
N ASN A 127 -0.87 13.46 17.18
CA ASN A 127 -1.71 13.34 18.38
C ASN A 127 -1.95 14.69 19.09
N ASP A 128 -1.43 15.79 18.53
CA ASP A 128 -1.66 17.17 18.97
C ASP A 128 -2.83 17.85 18.24
N PHE A 129 -3.49 17.16 17.30
CA PHE A 129 -4.71 17.66 16.67
C PHE A 129 -5.89 17.55 17.64
N ALA A 130 -6.63 18.65 17.80
CA ALA A 130 -7.90 18.67 18.52
C ALA A 130 -8.99 17.87 17.77
N ASN A 131 -8.94 17.86 16.43
CA ASN A 131 -9.80 17.00 15.63
C ASN A 131 -9.13 16.60 14.30
N ILE A 132 -9.28 15.33 13.93
CA ILE A 132 -8.93 14.74 12.65
C ILE A 132 -10.22 14.21 12.04
N ALA A 133 -10.86 15.01 11.20
CA ALA A 133 -12.06 14.66 10.47
C ALA A 133 -11.69 13.97 9.14
N VAL A 134 -12.30 12.83 8.86
CA VAL A 134 -12.18 12.14 7.58
C VAL A 134 -13.55 12.08 6.93
N MET A 135 -13.68 12.63 5.73
CA MET A 135 -14.88 12.56 4.91
C MET A 135 -14.63 11.67 3.70
N VAL A 136 -15.49 10.67 3.50
CA VAL A 136 -15.43 9.83 2.30
C VAL A 136 -16.62 10.15 1.41
N THR A 137 -16.35 10.42 0.13
CA THR A 137 -17.38 10.57 -0.91
C THR A 137 -17.47 9.31 -1.74
N TYR A 138 -18.68 8.93 -2.12
CA TYR A 138 -18.96 7.75 -2.94
C TYR A 138 -19.86 8.15 -4.13
N PRO A 139 -19.71 7.51 -5.30
CA PRO A 139 -20.56 7.79 -6.44
C PRO A 139 -22.01 7.40 -6.17
N PHE A 140 -22.93 8.18 -6.72
CA PHE A 140 -24.36 7.93 -6.66
C PHE A 140 -24.98 8.37 -7.97
N ASP A 141 -25.73 7.48 -8.61
CA ASP A 141 -26.45 7.79 -9.84
C ASP A 141 -27.80 8.41 -9.51
N ASP A 142 -28.06 9.60 -10.05
CA ASP A 142 -29.38 10.24 -9.93
C ASP A 142 -30.43 9.56 -10.84
N ALA A 143 -31.70 9.91 -10.64
CA ALA A 143 -32.79 9.40 -11.46
C ALA A 143 -32.69 9.78 -12.96
N GLY A 144 -31.83 10.74 -13.29
CA GLY A 144 -31.50 11.13 -14.65
C GLY A 144 -30.33 10.36 -15.26
N GLY A 145 -29.72 9.43 -14.53
CA GLY A 145 -28.57 8.64 -14.98
C GLY A 145 -27.22 9.35 -14.89
N ASN A 146 -27.11 10.45 -14.14
CA ASN A 146 -25.84 11.13 -13.90
C ASN A 146 -25.19 10.65 -12.60
N THR A 147 -23.91 10.31 -12.66
CA THR A 147 -23.12 9.94 -11.49
C THR A 147 -22.57 11.17 -10.78
N HIS A 148 -22.92 11.33 -9.50
CA HIS A 148 -22.43 12.39 -8.62
C HIS A 148 -21.59 11.82 -7.49
N GLN A 149 -20.63 12.59 -6.98
CA GLN A 149 -19.90 12.23 -5.76
C GLN A 149 -20.64 12.83 -4.56
N LEU A 150 -21.18 11.97 -3.71
CA LEU A 150 -21.92 12.39 -2.52
C LEU A 150 -21.21 11.92 -1.25
N LYS A 151 -21.35 12.71 -0.19
CA LYS A 151 -20.85 12.35 1.14
C LYS A 151 -21.47 11.01 1.58
N ALA A 152 -20.63 10.04 1.85
CA ALA A 152 -21.04 8.68 2.20
C ALA A 152 -20.75 8.37 3.68
N MET A 153 -19.62 8.86 4.18
CA MET A 153 -19.16 8.59 5.54
C MET A 153 -18.37 9.78 6.09
N THR A 154 -18.52 10.04 7.39
CA THR A 154 -17.64 10.94 8.14
C THR A 154 -17.23 10.27 9.44
N ALA A 155 -15.95 10.38 9.77
CA ALA A 155 -15.42 9.92 11.05
C ALA A 155 -14.45 10.96 11.60
N ASP A 156 -14.80 11.47 12.77
CA ASP A 156 -14.03 12.48 13.48
C ASP A 156 -13.28 11.81 14.63
N LEU A 157 -12.04 12.22 14.85
CA LEU A 157 -11.18 11.64 15.87
C LEU A 157 -10.43 12.74 16.60
N ASP A 158 -10.60 12.84 17.91
CA ASP A 158 -9.67 13.57 18.77
C ASP A 158 -8.27 12.97 18.62
N GLY A 159 -7.28 13.79 18.28
CA GLY A 159 -5.90 13.34 18.07
C GLY A 159 -5.32 12.64 19.29
N SER A 160 -5.80 12.93 20.50
CA SER A 160 -5.36 12.21 21.72
C SER A 160 -5.65 10.72 21.65
N ARG A 161 -6.74 10.30 20.97
CA ARG A 161 -7.13 8.89 20.82
C ARG A 161 -6.16 8.12 19.92
N LEU A 162 -5.35 8.79 19.10
CA LEU A 162 -4.27 8.12 18.37
C LEU A 162 -3.29 7.43 19.33
N ASN A 163 -3.17 7.88 20.58
CA ASN A 163 -2.34 7.21 21.58
C ASN A 163 -2.74 5.75 21.80
N ASP A 164 -4.04 5.47 21.76
CA ASP A 164 -4.64 4.15 21.98
C ASP A 164 -4.76 3.31 20.69
N LEU A 165 -4.49 3.92 19.52
CA LEU A 165 -4.55 3.25 18.23
C LEU A 165 -3.39 2.26 18.07
N ASN A 166 -3.69 0.97 18.04
CA ASN A 166 -2.73 -0.08 17.72
C ASN A 166 -2.50 -0.15 16.20
N LEU A 167 -1.32 0.26 15.73
CA LEU A 167 -1.00 0.31 14.29
C LEU A 167 -1.13 -1.05 13.58
N GLU A 168 -0.73 -2.14 14.23
CA GLU A 168 -0.72 -3.49 13.65
C GLU A 168 -2.06 -4.20 13.83
N GLY A 169 -2.70 -4.02 14.99
CA GLY A 169 -3.91 -4.75 15.38
C GLY A 169 -5.23 -4.04 15.10
N PHE A 170 -5.24 -2.77 14.69
CA PHE A 170 -6.49 -2.05 14.48
C PHE A 170 -7.22 -2.53 13.22
N SER A 171 -8.41 -3.11 13.44
CA SER A 171 -9.35 -3.47 12.40
C SER A 171 -10.18 -2.26 11.96
N ASP A 172 -10.28 -2.10 10.64
CA ASP A 172 -11.22 -1.26 9.90
C ASP A 172 -12.68 -1.36 10.41
N ARG A 173 -13.12 -2.55 10.86
CA ARG A 173 -14.46 -2.72 11.43
C ARG A 173 -14.72 -1.90 12.68
N ASN A 174 -13.67 -1.54 13.42
CA ASN A 174 -13.79 -0.77 14.66
C ASN A 174 -13.83 0.74 14.43
N VAL A 175 -13.78 1.22 13.18
CA VAL A 175 -13.77 2.66 12.88
C VAL A 175 -14.93 3.40 13.53
N SER A 176 -16.16 2.89 13.38
CA SER A 176 -17.34 3.54 13.95
C SER A 176 -17.32 3.61 15.48
N ALA A 177 -16.80 2.57 16.14
CA ALA A 177 -16.68 2.51 17.60
C ALA A 177 -15.47 3.29 18.14
N PHE A 178 -14.42 3.44 17.33
CA PHE A 178 -13.20 4.14 17.72
C PHE A 178 -13.25 5.64 17.47
N ALA A 179 -14.06 6.08 16.50
CA ALA A 179 -14.31 7.49 16.23
C ALA A 179 -14.88 8.21 17.46
N THR A 180 -14.62 9.51 17.52
CA THR A 180 -15.26 10.43 18.48
C THR A 180 -16.68 10.74 18.01
N GLU A 181 -16.83 11.05 16.72
CA GLU A 181 -18.12 11.14 16.06
C GLU A 181 -18.08 10.34 14.77
N TYR A 182 -19.19 9.65 14.47
CA TYR A 182 -19.31 8.83 13.28
C TYR A 182 -20.69 9.02 12.65
N TRP A 183 -20.70 9.16 11.33
CA TRP A 183 -21.92 9.19 10.54
C TRP A 183 -21.70 8.44 9.23
N GLN A 184 -22.70 7.65 8.83
CA GLN A 184 -22.78 6.98 7.55
C GLN A 184 -24.12 7.31 6.90
N ARG A 185 -24.14 7.44 5.58
CA ARG A 185 -25.37 7.61 4.81
C ARG A 185 -26.30 6.39 4.98
N ASN A 186 -27.59 6.65 5.20
CA ASN A 186 -28.57 5.63 5.64
C ASN A 186 -28.93 4.57 4.57
N ASP A 187 -28.70 4.86 3.31
CA ASP A 187 -28.91 3.96 2.17
C ASP A 187 -27.78 2.93 2.01
N MET A 188 -26.62 3.16 2.64
CA MET A 188 -25.49 2.24 2.59
C MET A 188 -25.60 1.14 3.65
N PRO A 189 -25.14 -0.10 3.35
CA PRO A 189 -25.22 -1.20 4.30
C PRO A 189 -24.35 -0.98 5.54
N SER A 190 -24.81 -1.45 6.70
CA SER A 190 -23.98 -1.49 7.91
C SER A 190 -22.98 -2.65 7.86
N ILE A 191 -21.75 -2.43 8.32
CA ILE A 191 -20.80 -3.52 8.59
C ILE A 191 -20.99 -3.96 10.05
N LYS A 192 -21.27 -5.24 10.24
CA LYS A 192 -21.30 -5.91 11.56
C LYS A 192 -19.97 -6.61 11.82
#